data_AF-A0A7Y7BCI1-F1
#
_entry.id   AF-A0A7Y7BCI1-F1
#
_cell.length_a   1.000
_cell.length_b   1.000
_cell.length_c   1.000
_cell.angle_alpha   90.00
_cell.angle_beta   90.00
_cell.angle_gamma   90.00
#
_symmetry.space_group_name_H-M   'P 1'
#
loop_
_entity.id
_entity.type
_entity.pdbx_description
1 polymer ?
#
loop_
_entity_poly.entity_id
_entity_poly.type
_entity_poly.pdbx_seq_one_letter_code
_entity_poly.pdbx_strand_id
1 'polypeptide(L)'
;MQVVRCGLALIVLLNLSCNSSDIPKTDQVQVQHYKTISEDYTYLVLNAYEFDQPEKKLPGLFIVNNIIHQLSDSRSFVLNVRPGEFSLRAGFVGKEWEELEVKVVKGDSLVIDFFLKQEDIDLID
;
A
#
# COMPACT_ATOMS: atom_id res chain seq x y z
N MET A 1 -13.95 -53.16 11.95
CA MET A 1 -12.87 -52.13 12.01
C MET A 1 -12.96 -51.25 10.76
N GLN A 2 -13.77 -50.18 10.79
CA GLN A 2 -13.96 -49.26 9.65
C GLN A 2 -13.87 -47.78 10.03
N VAL A 3 -13.74 -47.48 11.33
CA VAL A 3 -13.82 -46.11 11.87
C VAL A 3 -12.50 -45.34 11.75
N VAL A 4 -11.38 -46.04 11.55
CA VAL A 4 -10.03 -45.42 11.54
C VAL A 4 -9.67 -44.83 10.17
N ARG A 5 -10.36 -45.22 9.09
CA ARG A 5 -10.05 -44.75 7.73
C ARG A 5 -10.71 -43.42 7.35
N CYS A 6 -11.78 -43.01 8.04
CA CYS A 6 -12.45 -41.73 7.74
C CYS A 6 -11.80 -40.54 8.46
N GLY A 7 -11.11 -40.75 9.58
CA GLY A 7 -10.49 -39.67 10.35
C GLY A 7 -9.34 -38.97 9.63
N LEU A 8 -8.57 -39.70 8.82
CA LEU A 8 -7.40 -39.15 8.11
C LEU A 8 -7.80 -38.26 6.92
N ALA A 9 -8.93 -38.53 6.26
CA ALA A 9 -9.39 -37.71 5.14
C ALA A 9 -9.89 -36.32 5.59
N LEU A 10 -10.40 -36.20 6.82
CA LEU A 10 -10.91 -34.94 7.36
C LEU A 10 -9.78 -33.94 7.70
N ILE A 11 -8.59 -34.43 8.04
CA ILE A 11 -7.44 -33.61 8.43
C ILE A 11 -6.74 -32.99 7.20
N VAL A 12 -6.82 -33.63 6.05
CA VAL A 12 -6.20 -33.13 4.79
C VAL A 12 -6.98 -31.95 4.21
N LEU A 13 -8.29 -31.87 4.44
CA LEU A 13 -9.15 -30.80 3.91
C LEU A 13 -9.03 -29.45 4.65
N LEU A 14 -8.41 -29.41 5.82
CA LEU A 14 -8.29 -28.18 6.63
C LEU A 14 -7.07 -27.32 6.31
N ASN A 15 -6.20 -27.75 5.39
CA ASN A 15 -4.94 -27.04 5.07
C ASN A 15 -4.98 -26.25 3.74
N LEU A 16 -6.14 -26.10 3.09
CA LEU A 16 -6.26 -25.43 1.79
C LEU A 16 -6.70 -23.95 1.86
N SER A 17 -6.82 -23.37 3.05
CA SER A 17 -7.29 -21.98 3.20
C SER A 17 -6.12 -21.03 3.48
N CYS A 18 -5.15 -20.98 2.57
CA CYS A 18 -4.20 -19.86 2.53
C CYS A 18 -4.74 -18.84 1.53
N ASN A 19 -5.63 -17.95 1.97
CA ASN A 19 -5.99 -16.76 1.21
C ASN A 19 -4.82 -15.77 1.31
N SER A 20 -3.89 -15.80 0.36
CA SER A 20 -3.02 -14.65 0.15
C SER A 20 -3.89 -13.54 -0.44
N SER A 21 -4.14 -12.50 0.34
CA SER A 21 -4.71 -11.26 -0.19
C SER A 21 -3.69 -10.65 -1.15
N ASP A 22 -3.88 -10.85 -2.45
CA ASP A 22 -3.09 -10.15 -3.45
C ASP A 22 -3.37 -8.65 -3.33
N ILE A 23 -2.34 -7.89 -2.96
CA ILE A 23 -2.40 -6.43 -3.01
C ILE A 23 -2.53 -6.06 -4.49
N PRO A 24 -3.51 -5.22 -4.87
CA PRO A 24 -3.69 -4.83 -6.27
C PRO A 24 -2.42 -4.15 -6.77
N LYS A 25 -1.72 -4.82 -7.70
CA LYS A 25 -0.63 -4.23 -8.46
C LYS A 25 -1.24 -3.48 -9.64
N THR A 26 -1.25 -2.16 -9.55
CA THR A 26 -1.46 -1.31 -10.72
C THR A 26 -0.10 -0.79 -11.16
N ASP A 27 0.03 -0.37 -12.42
CA ASP A 27 1.26 0.26 -12.90
C ASP A 27 1.56 1.59 -12.18
N GLN A 28 0.55 2.16 -11.50
CA GLN A 28 0.60 3.44 -10.80
C GLN A 28 0.94 3.33 -9.31
N VAL A 29 0.84 2.13 -8.72
CA VAL A 29 1.11 1.93 -7.30
C VAL A 29 1.92 0.66 -7.07
N GLN A 30 3.10 0.83 -6.49
CA GLN A 30 3.94 -0.29 -6.06
C GLN A 30 4.00 -0.36 -4.55
N VAL A 31 3.71 -1.54 -4.02
CA VAL A 31 3.76 -1.82 -2.58
C VAL A 31 4.84 -2.85 -2.31
N GLN A 32 5.80 -2.47 -1.48
CA GLN A 32 6.88 -3.33 -1.01
C GLN A 32 6.66 -3.60 0.48
N HIS A 33 6.56 -4.88 0.82
CA HIS A 33 6.29 -5.32 2.18
C HIS A 33 7.58 -5.77 2.86
N TYR A 34 7.91 -5.13 3.96
CA TYR A 34 9.01 -5.49 4.84
C TYR A 34 8.50 -5.85 6.22
N LYS A 35 9.37 -6.47 7.03
CA LYS A 35 9.16 -6.63 8.45
C LYS A 35 9.97 -5.60 9.21
N THR A 36 9.35 -4.96 10.19
CA THR A 36 10.08 -4.16 11.16
C THR A 36 10.69 -5.05 12.24
N ILE A 37 11.81 -4.58 12.81
CA ILE A 37 12.46 -5.19 13.97
C ILE A 37 11.70 -4.79 15.26
N SER A 38 10.92 -3.71 15.21
CA SER A 38 10.14 -3.25 16.36
C SER A 38 8.88 -4.10 16.53
N GLU A 39 8.63 -4.57 17.74
CA GLU A 39 7.38 -5.27 18.07
C GLU A 39 6.20 -4.31 18.32
N ASP A 40 6.44 -3.02 18.51
CA ASP A 40 5.41 -2.07 18.96
C ASP A 40 4.87 -1.16 17.85
N TYR A 41 5.61 -1.08 16.75
CA TYR A 41 5.36 -0.11 15.71
C TYR A 41 5.16 -0.76 14.35
N THR A 42 4.50 -0.02 13.49
CA THR A 42 4.32 -0.40 12.10
C THR A 42 4.51 0.83 11.26
N TYR A 43 5.23 0.69 10.15
CA TYR A 43 5.70 1.82 9.37
C TYR A 43 4.99 1.87 8.02
N LEU A 44 4.53 3.06 7.66
CA LEU A 44 4.11 3.40 6.31
C LEU A 44 5.09 4.43 5.76
N VAL A 45 5.73 4.11 4.63
CA VAL A 45 6.63 4.99 3.91
C VAL A 45 6.00 5.28 2.57
N LEU A 46 5.56 6.52 2.36
CA LEU A 46 4.91 6.95 1.13
C LEU A 46 5.87 7.78 0.28
N ASN A 47 5.89 7.50 -1.01
CA ASN A 47 6.67 8.21 -2.00
C ASN A 47 5.78 8.59 -3.19
N ALA A 48 6.08 9.73 -3.82
CA ALA A 48 5.42 10.17 -5.04
C ALA A 48 6.48 10.38 -6.13
N TYR A 49 6.22 9.85 -7.32
CA TYR A 49 7.09 9.92 -8.49
C TYR A 49 6.29 10.37 -9.71
N GLU A 50 6.98 10.91 -10.72
CA GLU A 50 6.37 11.07 -12.03
C GLU A 50 6.21 9.71 -12.72
N PHE A 51 5.04 9.45 -13.29
CA PHE A 51 4.76 8.20 -13.99
C PHE A 51 5.72 7.95 -15.18
N ASP A 52 5.93 8.97 -16.01
CA ASP A 52 6.80 8.86 -17.20
C ASP A 52 8.30 8.94 -16.87
N GLN A 53 8.66 9.38 -15.66
CA GLN A 53 10.04 9.50 -15.17
C GLN A 53 10.14 8.89 -13.76
N PRO A 54 10.14 7.55 -13.61
CA PRO A 54 10.08 6.88 -12.31
C PRO A 54 11.20 7.24 -11.33
N GLU A 55 12.33 7.75 -11.82
CA GLU A 55 13.43 8.23 -10.96
C GLU A 55 13.20 9.65 -10.41
N LYS A 56 12.27 10.41 -11.00
CA LYS A 56 11.96 11.77 -10.61
C LYS A 56 10.93 11.79 -9.49
N LYS A 57 11.43 11.97 -8.28
CA LYS A 57 10.62 12.07 -7.07
C LYS A 57 9.99 13.45 -6.91
N LEU A 58 8.72 13.49 -6.53
CA LEU A 58 7.93 14.70 -6.36
C LEU A 58 7.79 15.08 -4.87
N PRO A 59 7.61 16.37 -4.55
CA PRO A 59 7.12 16.78 -3.25
C PRO A 59 5.67 16.29 -3.05
N GLY A 60 5.51 15.16 -2.39
CA GLY A 60 4.21 14.50 -2.30
C GLY A 60 3.19 15.28 -1.49
N LEU A 61 1.94 15.32 -1.99
CA LEU A 61 0.75 15.65 -1.21
C LEU A 61 0.02 14.34 -0.91
N PHE A 62 0.00 13.94 0.35
CA PHE A 62 -0.58 12.68 0.79
C PHE A 62 -1.85 12.91 1.60
N ILE A 63 -2.84 12.03 1.47
CA ILE A 63 -3.99 11.95 2.34
C ILE A 63 -3.97 10.57 2.99
N VAL A 64 -3.94 10.53 4.33
CA VAL A 64 -3.93 9.28 5.10
C VAL A 64 -5.13 9.30 6.02
N ASN A 65 -6.10 8.41 5.80
CA ASN A 65 -7.36 8.37 6.55
C ASN A 65 -8.04 9.74 6.63
N ASN A 66 -8.15 10.43 5.48
CA ASN A 66 -8.72 11.77 5.34
C ASN A 66 -7.90 12.92 5.97
N ILE A 67 -6.69 12.67 6.45
CA ILE A 67 -5.78 13.71 6.97
C ILE A 67 -4.78 14.09 5.90
N ILE A 68 -4.71 15.38 5.57
CA ILE A 68 -3.82 15.91 4.53
C ILE A 68 -2.42 16.15 5.12
N HIS A 69 -1.41 15.69 4.39
CA HIS A 69 0.00 15.85 4.68
C HIS A 69 0.72 16.36 3.43
N GLN A 70 1.23 17.58 3.49
CA GLN A 70 1.97 18.19 2.40
C GLN A 70 3.46 18.21 2.71
N LEU A 71 4.29 17.68 1.81
CA LEU A 71 5.74 17.84 1.88
C LEU A 71 6.21 19.03 1.05
N SER A 72 7.15 19.79 1.58
CA SER A 72 7.81 20.89 0.85
C SER A 72 9.00 20.43 0.00
N ASP A 73 9.41 19.17 0.15
CA ASP A 73 10.54 18.56 -0.55
C ASP A 73 10.18 17.14 -1.01
N SER A 74 11.05 16.53 -1.82
CA SER A 74 10.84 15.19 -2.39
C SER A 74 11.26 14.05 -1.46
N ARG A 75 11.34 14.25 -0.14
CA ARG A 75 11.64 13.15 0.79
C ARG A 75 10.45 12.19 0.90
N SER A 76 10.72 11.01 1.44
CA SER A 76 9.66 10.06 1.80
C SER A 76 8.83 10.61 2.95
N PHE A 77 7.52 10.44 2.87
CA PHE A 77 6.64 10.67 4.02
C PHE A 77 6.61 9.39 4.87
N VAL A 78 7.08 9.48 6.12
CA VAL A 78 7.17 8.33 7.02
C VAL A 78 6.18 8.50 8.17
N LEU A 79 5.31 7.52 8.34
CA LEU A 79 4.35 7.46 9.43
C LEU A 79 4.58 6.20 10.27
N ASN A 80 4.52 6.38 11.58
CA ASN A 80 4.38 5.29 12.53
C ASN A 80 2.90 5.16 12.88
N VAL A 81 2.33 4.01 12.57
CA VAL A 81 0.89 3.76 12.70
C VAL A 81 0.63 2.48 13.49
N ARG A 82 -0.56 2.39 14.07
CA ARG A 82 -1.05 1.14 14.65
C ARG A 82 -1.55 0.21 13.54
N PRO A 83 -1.52 -1.12 13.74
CA PRO A 83 -2.14 -2.07 12.81
C PRO A 83 -3.60 -1.73 12.55
N GLY A 84 -4.04 -1.83 11.29
CA GLY A 84 -5.37 -1.41 10.86
C GLY A 84 -5.49 -1.32 9.34
N GLU A 85 -6.64 -0.82 8.89
CA GLU A 85 -6.91 -0.50 7.48
C GLU A 85 -6.65 0.98 7.25
N PHE A 86 -6.04 1.31 6.11
CA PHE A 86 -5.63 2.66 5.76
C PHE A 86 -6.06 2.99 4.35
N SER A 87 -6.74 4.13 4.23
CA SER A 87 -7.04 4.78 2.96
C SER A 87 -5.95 5.79 2.67
N LEU A 88 -5.18 5.53 1.62
CA LEU A 88 -4.04 6.33 1.22
C LEU A 88 -4.31 6.97 -0.13
N ARG A 89 -4.07 8.28 -0.24
CA ARG A 89 -4.09 8.98 -1.53
C ARG A 89 -2.82 9.79 -1.70
N ALA A 90 -2.31 9.85 -2.92
CA ALA A 90 -1.16 10.66 -3.28
C ALA A 90 -1.49 11.55 -4.48
N GLY A 91 -1.02 12.79 -4.45
CA GLY A 91 -1.22 13.76 -5.50
C GLY A 91 -0.06 14.76 -5.58
N PHE A 92 -0.09 15.56 -6.64
CA PHE A 92 0.80 16.69 -6.84
C PHE A 92 0.12 17.69 -7.79
N VAL A 93 0.58 18.95 -7.80
CA VAL A 93 -0.01 19.98 -8.67
C VAL A 93 0.11 19.58 -10.14
N GLY A 94 -1.02 19.56 -10.85
CA GLY A 94 -1.11 19.15 -12.25
C GLY A 94 -0.94 17.64 -12.47
N LYS A 95 -1.12 16.81 -11.43
CA LYS A 95 -1.07 15.35 -11.54
C LYS A 95 -2.37 14.73 -11.07
N GLU A 96 -2.74 13.61 -11.68
CA GLU A 96 -3.86 12.80 -11.24
C GLU A 96 -3.60 12.23 -9.85
N TRP A 97 -4.67 12.10 -9.06
CA TRP A 97 -4.59 11.50 -7.73
C TRP A 97 -4.66 9.98 -7.83
N GLU A 98 -3.74 9.32 -7.13
CA GLU A 98 -3.76 7.87 -6.97
C GLU A 98 -4.27 7.49 -5.58
N GLU A 99 -4.98 6.38 -5.49
CA GLU A 99 -5.57 5.87 -4.25
C GLU A 99 -5.21 4.40 -4.03
N LEU A 100 -4.94 4.05 -2.77
CA LEU A 100 -4.66 2.70 -2.33
C LEU A 100 -5.30 2.47 -0.96
N GLU A 101 -6.13 1.43 -0.89
CA GLU A 101 -6.58 0.84 0.38
C GLU A 101 -5.60 -0.26 0.78
N VAL A 102 -5.04 -0.16 1.98
CA VAL A 102 -4.07 -1.14 2.48
C VAL A 102 -4.37 -1.58 3.90
N LYS A 103 -4.20 -2.88 4.15
CA LYS A 103 -4.26 -3.45 5.48
C LYS A 103 -2.85 -3.66 6.00
N VAL A 104 -2.62 -3.15 7.20
CA VAL A 104 -1.33 -3.10 7.86
C VAL A 104 -1.41 -3.96 9.12
N VAL A 105 -0.56 -4.98 9.23
CA VAL A 105 -0.53 -5.86 10.41
C VAL A 105 0.67 -5.57 11.30
N LYS A 106 0.60 -6.07 12.54
CA LYS A 106 1.65 -5.88 13.53
C LYS A 106 3.00 -6.42 13.01
N GLY A 107 4.03 -5.60 13.11
CA GLY A 107 5.38 -5.95 12.67
C GLY A 107 5.65 -5.65 11.19
N ASP A 108 4.72 -5.00 10.49
CA ASP A 108 4.93 -4.60 9.10
C ASP A 108 5.78 -3.33 8.97
N SER A 109 6.35 -3.19 7.78
CA SER A 109 6.88 -1.93 7.28
C SER A 109 6.59 -1.88 5.80
N LEU A 110 5.66 -1.04 5.37
CA LEU A 110 5.27 -0.91 3.97
C LEU A 110 5.96 0.30 3.35
N VAL A 111 6.57 0.09 2.19
CA VAL A 111 7.00 1.16 1.30
C VAL A 111 6.06 1.20 0.12
N ILE A 112 5.46 2.36 -0.12
CA ILE A 112 4.39 2.55 -1.10
C ILE A 112 4.83 3.68 -2.03
N ASP A 113 5.05 3.31 -3.29
CA ASP A 113 5.47 4.23 -4.34
C ASP A 113 4.27 4.50 -5.25
N PHE A 114 3.84 5.77 -5.27
CA PHE A 114 2.80 6.26 -6.18
C PHE A 114 3.45 6.92 -7.40
N PHE A 115 3.06 6.48 -8.59
CA PHE A 115 3.51 7.00 -9.88
C PHE A 115 2.39 7.83 -10.49
N LEU A 116 2.52 9.16 -10.40
CA LEU A 116 1.45 10.09 -10.71
C LEU A 116 1.51 10.53 -12.18
N LYS A 117 0.39 10.35 -12.89
CA LYS A 117 0.24 10.77 -14.28
C LYS A 117 -0.05 12.26 -14.38
N GLN A 118 0.28 12.84 -15.53
CA GLN A 118 -0.14 14.21 -15.84
C GLN A 118 -1.66 14.28 -15.89
N GLU A 119 -2.25 15.25 -15.18
CA GLU A 119 -3.68 15.51 -15.29
C GLU A 119 -3.98 16.04 -16.69
N ASP A 120 -4.91 15.37 -17.39
CA ASP A 120 -5.39 15.84 -18.68
C ASP A 120 -6.41 16.97 -18.44
N ILE A 121 -5.92 18.20 -18.47
CA ILE A 121 -6.76 19.38 -18.36
C ILE A 121 -7.22 19.71 -19.78
N ASP A 122 -8.39 19.20 -20.16
CA ASP A 122 -9.12 19.70 -21.31
C ASP A 122 -9.50 21.17 -21.05
N LEU A 123 -8.70 22.09 -21.59
CA LEU A 123 -9.06 23.50 -21.64
C LEU A 123 -10.23 23.62 -22.63
N ILE A 124 -11.45 23.74 -22.10
CA ILE A 124 -12.62 24.10 -22.92
C ILE A 124 -12.42 25.57 -23.35
N ASP A 125 -12.07 25.77 -24.63
CA ASP A 125 -12.03 27.07 -25.32
C ASP A 125 -13.43 27.71 -25.43
#